data_AF-A0A662VX70-F1
#
_entry.id   AF-A0A662VX70-F1
#
_cell.length_a   1.000
_cell.length_b   1.000
_cell.length_c   1.000
_cell.angle_alpha   90.00
_cell.angle_beta   90.00
_cell.angle_gamma   90.00
#
_symmetry.space_group_name_H-M   'P 1'
#
loop_
_entity.id
_entity.type
_entity.pdbx_description
1 polymer ?
#
loop_
_entity_poly.entity_id
_entity_poly.type
_entity_poly.pdbx_seq_one_letter_code
_entity_poly.pdbx_strand_id
1 'polypeptide(L)'
;MFKKLFGRKRENIKSRLGTMVGKVVEITMEDGTVFKGVLERPNEVVPSGTKVKIWVENDVVEGELVEPSRVPDYFFAMRSEGRKLVLINSNCVVEVKEL
;
A
#
# COMPACT_ATOMS: atom_id res chain seq x y z
N MET A 1 27.50 2.38 14.12
CA MET A 1 27.37 3.27 12.94
C MET A 1 26.57 2.54 11.86
N PHE A 2 25.24 2.47 11.99
CA PHE A 2 24.35 1.76 11.05
C PHE A 2 23.37 2.76 10.42
N LYS A 3 23.84 3.56 9.48
CA LYS A 3 23.01 4.44 8.65
C LYS A 3 23.62 4.41 7.26
N LYS A 4 22.98 3.71 6.30
CA LYS A 4 23.03 4.00 4.85
C LYS A 4 22.55 2.86 3.91
N LEU A 5 22.13 1.69 4.40
CA LEU A 5 21.64 0.62 3.51
C LEU A 5 20.12 0.62 3.27
N PHE A 6 19.33 1.20 4.18
CA PHE A 6 17.87 1.23 4.07
C PHE A 6 17.33 2.21 3.01
N GLY A 7 18.10 3.25 2.65
CA GLY A 7 17.66 4.25 1.67
C GLY A 7 17.52 3.70 0.25
N ARG A 8 18.56 2.99 -0.24
CA ARG A 8 18.57 2.44 -1.61
C ARG A 8 17.54 1.33 -1.83
N LYS A 9 17.27 0.51 -0.81
CA LYS A 9 16.29 -0.57 -0.91
C LYS A 9 14.86 -0.03 -0.96
N ARG A 10 14.55 1.02 -0.18
CA ARG A 10 13.22 1.66 -0.14
C ARG A 10 12.88 2.46 -1.40
N GLU A 11 13.86 3.15 -1.99
CA GLU A 11 13.67 3.86 -3.25
C GLU A 11 13.35 2.89 -4.42
N ASN A 12 13.97 1.71 -4.42
CA ASN A 12 13.70 0.66 -5.39
C ASN A 12 12.26 0.09 -5.26
N ILE A 13 11.76 -0.08 -4.03
CA ILE A 13 10.41 -0.61 -3.80
C ILE A 13 9.31 0.35 -4.28
N LYS A 14 9.44 1.65 -4.00
CA LYS A 14 8.48 2.65 -4.52
C LYS A 14 8.41 2.65 -6.04
N SER A 15 9.58 2.58 -6.70
CA SER A 15 9.66 2.51 -8.16
C SER A 15 8.99 1.23 -8.69
N ARG A 16 9.26 0.08 -8.08
CA ARG A 16 8.63 -1.21 -8.44
C ARG A 16 7.12 -1.23 -8.22
N LEU A 17 6.64 -0.68 -7.11
CA LEU A 17 5.19 -0.52 -6.89
C LEU A 17 4.57 0.38 -7.96
N GLY A 18 5.24 1.48 -8.32
CA GLY A 18 4.82 2.37 -9.39
C GLY A 18 4.67 1.68 -10.75
N THR A 19 5.60 0.78 -11.12
CA THR A 19 5.52 0.04 -12.39
C THR A 19 4.51 -1.11 -12.37
N MET A 20 4.07 -1.54 -11.19
CA MET A 20 3.11 -2.63 -11.01
C MET A 20 1.66 -2.15 -10.82
N VAL A 21 1.42 -0.83 -10.89
CA VAL A 21 0.05 -0.29 -10.88
C VAL A 21 -0.78 -0.89 -12.03
N GLY A 22 -1.99 -1.33 -11.71
CA GLY A 22 -2.91 -2.02 -12.61
C GLY A 22 -2.74 -3.53 -12.67
N LYS A 23 -1.71 -4.10 -12.01
CA LYS A 23 -1.41 -5.53 -12.04
C LYS A 23 -1.88 -6.25 -10.78
N VAL A 24 -2.11 -7.55 -10.90
CA VAL A 24 -2.31 -8.42 -9.74
C VAL A 24 -0.95 -8.67 -9.11
N VAL A 25 -0.82 -8.38 -7.82
CA VAL A 25 0.44 -8.48 -7.09
C VAL A 25 0.28 -9.18 -5.76
N GLU A 26 1.39 -9.71 -5.26
CA GLU A 26 1.62 -10.09 -3.87
C GLU A 26 2.60 -9.09 -3.23
N ILE A 27 2.22 -8.52 -2.09
CA ILE A 27 3.02 -7.55 -1.33
C ILE A 27 3.30 -8.12 0.06
N THR A 28 4.58 -8.16 0.43
CA THR A 28 5.04 -8.56 1.77
C THR A 28 5.47 -7.32 2.54
N MET A 29 4.92 -7.15 3.74
CA MET A 29 5.20 -6.06 4.67
C MET A 29 6.31 -6.43 5.68
N GLU A 30 6.92 -5.43 6.32
CA GLU A 30 8.03 -5.60 7.28
C GLU A 30 7.65 -6.46 8.49
N ASP A 31 6.36 -6.50 8.86
CA ASP A 31 5.80 -7.33 9.92
C ASP A 31 5.51 -8.78 9.50
N GLY A 32 5.76 -9.12 8.23
CA GLY A 32 5.49 -10.43 7.64
C GLY A 32 4.08 -10.58 7.06
N THR A 33 3.23 -9.55 7.13
CA THR A 33 1.90 -9.60 6.54
C THR A 33 1.98 -9.65 5.01
N VAL A 34 1.16 -10.52 4.39
CA VAL A 34 1.10 -10.69 2.94
C VAL A 34 -0.26 -10.26 2.39
N PHE A 35 -0.20 -9.42 1.36
CA PHE A 35 -1.35 -8.84 0.66
C PHE A 35 -1.39 -9.34 -0.77
N LYS A 36 -2.57 -9.75 -1.25
CA LYS A 36 -2.79 -10.13 -2.65
C LYS A 36 -3.97 -9.37 -3.24
N GLY A 37 -3.80 -8.84 -4.44
CA GLY A 37 -4.86 -8.11 -5.13
C GLY A 37 -4.35 -7.26 -6.28
N VAL A 38 -5.23 -6.46 -6.85
CA VAL A 38 -4.85 -5.50 -7.90
C VAL A 38 -4.23 -4.28 -7.24
N LEU A 39 -2.99 -3.96 -7.61
CA LEU A 39 -2.32 -2.75 -7.18
C LEU A 39 -2.93 -1.57 -7.92
N GLU A 40 -3.46 -0.61 -7.20
CA GLU A 40 -3.95 0.64 -7.74
C GLU A 40 -3.09 1.78 -7.19
N ARG A 41 -2.82 2.77 -8.04
CA ARG A 41 -2.39 4.05 -7.52
C ARG A 41 -3.64 4.65 -6.89
N PRO A 42 -3.63 5.04 -5.60
CA PRO A 42 -4.75 5.77 -5.06
C PRO A 42 -4.85 7.04 -5.90
N ASN A 43 -5.86 7.13 -6.77
CA ASN A 43 -6.23 8.42 -7.36
C ASN A 43 -6.37 9.38 -6.19
N GLU A 44 -5.85 10.59 -6.36
CA GLU A 44 -5.51 11.55 -5.31
C GLU A 44 -6.60 11.86 -4.26
N VAL A 45 -7.81 11.30 -4.41
CA VAL A 45 -8.91 11.34 -3.44
C VAL A 45 -9.61 9.98 -3.38
N VAL A 46 -9.69 9.38 -2.18
CA VAL A 46 -10.58 8.24 -1.92
C VAL A 46 -11.93 8.81 -1.48
N PRO A 47 -13.06 8.44 -2.12
CA PRO A 47 -14.37 9.02 -1.81
C PRO A 47 -14.90 8.56 -0.45
N SER A 48 -15.79 9.35 0.14
CA SER A 48 -16.54 8.95 1.34
C SER A 48 -17.39 7.71 1.08
N GLY A 49 -17.69 6.96 2.14
CA GLY A 49 -18.36 5.65 2.08
C GLY A 49 -17.45 4.51 1.60
N THR A 50 -16.19 4.78 1.26
CA THR A 50 -15.24 3.72 0.89
C THR A 50 -14.79 2.98 2.14
N LYS A 51 -15.00 1.66 2.15
CA LYS A 51 -14.41 0.77 3.15
C LYS A 51 -12.90 0.65 2.91
N VAL A 52 -12.13 1.11 3.88
CA VAL A 52 -10.68 1.12 3.83
C VAL A 52 -10.09 0.24 4.92
N LYS A 53 -8.94 -0.37 4.61
CA LYS A 53 -8.03 -0.97 5.59
C LYS A 53 -6.73 -0.21 5.49
N ILE A 54 -6.40 0.61 6.48
CA ILE A 54 -5.18 1.41 6.49
C ILE A 54 -4.16 0.71 7.37
N TRP A 55 -3.00 0.45 6.79
CA TRP A 55 -1.83 -0.03 7.53
C TRP A 55 -0.94 1.15 7.88
N VAL A 56 -0.89 1.47 9.18
CA VAL A 56 -0.08 2.55 9.73
C VAL A 56 0.87 1.94 10.75
N GLU A 57 2.16 1.97 10.47
CA GLU A 57 3.19 1.36 11.31
C GLU A 57 2.93 -0.13 11.57
N ASN A 58 2.61 -0.53 12.79
CA ASN A 58 2.31 -1.91 13.19
C ASN A 58 0.81 -2.16 13.37
N ASP A 59 -0.02 -1.14 13.14
CA ASP A 59 -1.45 -1.19 13.41
C ASP A 59 -2.26 -1.23 12.12
N VAL A 60 -3.40 -1.88 12.25
CA VAL A 60 -4.34 -2.14 11.18
C VAL A 60 -5.67 -1.51 11.54
N VAL A 61 -6.00 -0.44 10.84
CA VAL A 61 -7.28 0.25 11.07
C VAL A 61 -8.22 -0.10 9.93
N GLU A 62 -9.31 -0.78 10.27
CA GLU A 62 -10.41 -1.04 9.35
C GLU A 62 -11.54 -0.04 9.62
N GLY A 63 -12.03 0.60 8.58
CA GLY A 63 -13.07 1.60 8.73
C GLY A 63 -13.70 2.01 7.41
N GLU A 64 -14.57 3.00 7.48
CA GLU A 64 -15.19 3.65 6.34
C GLU A 64 -14.84 5.14 6.37
N LEU A 65 -14.43 5.68 5.23
CA LEU A 65 -14.15 7.11 5.12
C LEU A 65 -15.44 7.90 5.26
N VAL A 66 -15.55 8.74 6.30
CA VAL A 66 -16.70 9.64 6.51
C VAL A 66 -16.69 10.82 5.54
N GLU A 67 -15.50 11.24 5.11
CA GLU A 67 -15.29 12.31 4.16
C GLU A 67 -14.26 11.90 3.09
N PRO A 68 -14.30 12.49 1.88
CA PRO A 68 -13.28 12.22 0.87
C PRO A 68 -11.91 12.64 1.38
N SER A 69 -10.93 11.74 1.36
CA SER A 69 -9.59 12.02 1.85
C SER A 69 -8.54 11.83 0.77
N ARG A 70 -7.57 12.74 0.74
CA ARG A 70 -6.38 12.57 -0.09
C ARG A 70 -5.49 11.50 0.51
N VAL A 71 -5.00 10.61 -0.35
CA VAL A 71 -4.06 9.57 0.05
C VAL A 71 -2.65 10.10 -0.18
N PRO A 72 -1.77 10.11 0.83
CA PRO A 72 -0.40 10.58 0.65
C PRO A 72 0.36 9.74 -0.39
N ASP A 73 1.31 10.35 -1.11
CA ASP A 73 2.06 9.70 -2.21
C ASP A 73 2.85 8.45 -1.81
N TYR A 74 3.13 8.27 -0.53
CA TYR A 74 3.81 7.09 -0.02
C TYR A 74 2.87 5.91 0.28
N PHE A 75 1.58 6.04 0.01
CA PHE A 75 0.62 4.95 0.09
C PHE A 75 0.24 4.41 -1.28
N PHE A 76 0.10 3.09 -1.38
CA PHE A 76 -0.51 2.42 -2.52
C PHE A 76 -1.85 1.81 -2.11
N ALA A 77 -2.79 1.74 -3.05
CA ALA A 77 -4.07 1.08 -2.82
C ALA A 77 -3.99 -0.35 -3.36
N MET A 78 -4.52 -1.31 -2.62
CA MET A 78 -4.68 -2.66 -3.11
C MET A 78 -6.15 -3.04 -3.02
N ARG A 79 -6.74 -3.41 -4.16
CA ARG A 79 -8.11 -3.91 -4.22
C ARG A 79 -8.09 -5.41 -4.05
N SER A 80 -8.57 -5.87 -2.90
CA SER A 80 -8.78 -7.30 -2.62
C SER A 80 -10.23 -7.72 -2.96
N GLU A 81 -10.49 -9.02 -3.03
CA GLU A 81 -11.84 -9.56 -3.29
C GLU A 81 -12.85 -8.97 -2.29
N GLY A 82 -14.00 -8.51 -2.79
CA GLY A 82 -15.03 -7.84 -1.97
C GLY A 82 -15.00 -6.31 -1.96
N ARG A 83 -14.29 -5.66 -2.89
CA ARG A 83 -14.24 -4.18 -3.09
C ARG A 83 -13.61 -3.39 -1.93
N LYS A 84 -12.86 -4.04 -1.04
CA LYS A 84 -12.15 -3.35 0.03
C LYS A 84 -10.86 -2.77 -0.49
N LEU A 85 -10.62 -1.49 -0.18
CA LEU A 85 -9.39 -0.80 -0.54
C LEU A 85 -8.41 -0.89 0.63
N VAL A 86 -7.26 -1.52 0.42
CA VAL A 86 -6.19 -1.59 1.42
C VAL A 86 -5.17 -0.51 1.11
N LEU A 87 -5.00 0.46 2.00
CA LEU A 87 -3.94 1.47 1.88
C LEU A 87 -2.70 0.97 2.60
N ILE A 88 -1.65 0.70 1.83
CA ILE A 88 -0.38 0.19 2.33
C ILE A 88 0.70 1.27 2.26
N ASN A 89 1.44 1.45 3.35
CA ASN A 89 2.57 2.36 3.39
C ASN A 89 3.77 1.72 2.67
N SER A 90 4.18 2.29 1.55
CA SER A 90 5.32 1.81 0.75
C SER A 90 6.65 1.78 1.52
N ASN A 91 6.77 2.53 2.62
CA ASN A 91 7.97 2.48 3.45
C ASN A 91 8.06 1.20 4.28
N CYS A 92 6.93 0.53 4.50
CA CYS A 92 6.79 -0.73 5.25
C CYS A 92 6.76 -1.96 4.34
N VAL A 93 6.85 -1.78 3.02
CA VAL A 93 6.92 -2.88 2.07
C VAL A 93 8.35 -3.39 1.99
N VAL A 94 8.54 -4.71 2.09
CA VAL A 94 9.84 -5.37 1.90
C VAL A 94 9.96 -6.03 0.54
N GLU A 95 8.85 -6.48 -0.03
CA GLU A 95 8.82 -7.17 -1.31
C GLU A 95 7.49 -6.95 -2.03
N VAL A 96 7.55 -6.87 -3.36
CA VAL A 96 6.38 -6.89 -4.25
C VAL A 96 6.67 -7.82 -5.43
N LYS A 97 5.68 -8.64 -5.78
CA LYS A 97 5.75 -9.65 -6.86
C LYS A 97 4.49 -9.55 -7.70
N GLU A 98 4.62 -9.69 -9.01
CA GLU A 98 3.47 -9.86 -9.91
C GLU A 98 2.99 -11.32 -9.84
N LEU A 99 1.68 -11.53 -9.87
CA LEU A 99 1.03 -12.84 -9.85
C LEU A 99 0.45 -13.22 -11.21
#